data_AF-A0A5A7SPI8-F1
#
_entry.id   AF-A0A5A7SPI8-F1
#
_cell.length_a   1.000
_cell.length_b   1.000
_cell.length_c   1.000
_cell.angle_alpha   90.00
_cell.angle_beta   90.00
_cell.angle_gamma   90.00
#
_symmetry.space_group_name_H-M   'P 1'
#
loop_
_entity.id
_entity.type
_entity.pdbx_description
1 polymer ?
#
loop_
_entity_poly.entity_id
_entity_poly.type
_entity_poly.pdbx_seq_one_letter_code
_entity_poly.pdbx_strand_id
1 'polypeptide(L)'
;MASTASELIWIKHLLHDMQIECSEPIQMFCDNQAARHIASNPVFHERTKHIEVDCHFIRDKVQSKEIEIPFIRSQEQLADIFTKALDKKTSQQILSKLGAHNLFEPNLRGSIEGLRSELMASDS
;
A
#
# COMPACT_ATOMS: atom_id res chain seq x y z
N MET A 1 -12.36 1.67 5.08
CA MET A 1 -11.49 2.33 6.07
C MET A 1 -11.65 1.74 7.46
N ALA A 2 -12.84 1.70 8.06
CA ALA A 2 -13.04 1.14 9.40
C ALA A 2 -12.54 -0.31 9.54
N SER A 3 -12.87 -1.21 8.58
CA SER A 3 -12.32 -2.58 8.52
C SER A 3 -10.79 -2.58 8.52
N THR A 4 -10.17 -1.87 7.58
CA THR A 4 -8.72 -1.76 7.45
C THR A 4 -8.07 -1.26 8.74
N ALA A 5 -8.63 -0.22 9.36
CA ALA A 5 -8.14 0.28 10.65
C ALA A 5 -8.30 -0.76 11.76
N SER A 6 -9.42 -1.48 11.82
CA SER A 6 -9.61 -2.54 12.83
C SER A 6 -8.60 -3.66 12.68
N GLU A 7 -8.28 -4.05 11.45
CA GLU A 7 -7.24 -5.05 11.15
C GLU A 7 -5.85 -4.54 11.52
N LEU A 8 -5.52 -3.28 11.21
CA LEU A 8 -4.24 -2.66 11.59
C LEU A 8 -4.07 -2.60 13.11
N ILE A 9 -5.12 -2.22 13.84
CA ILE A 9 -5.11 -2.22 15.31
C ILE A 9 -4.95 -3.64 15.85
N TRP A 10 -5.64 -4.62 15.26
CA TRP A 10 -5.48 -6.02 15.65
C TRP A 10 -4.04 -6.52 15.43
N ILE A 11 -3.42 -6.21 14.29
CA ILE A 11 -2.02 -6.54 14.01
C ILE A 11 -1.09 -5.86 15.01
N LYS A 12 -1.31 -4.57 15.35
CA LYS A 12 -0.51 -3.87 16.35
C LYS A 12 -0.58 -4.53 17.73
N HIS A 13 -1.77 -4.95 18.15
CA HIS A 13 -1.92 -5.71 19.40
C HIS A 13 -1.23 -7.08 19.33
N LEU A 14 -1.36 -7.79 18.20
CA LEU A 14 -0.68 -9.07 18.01
C LEU A 14 0.85 -8.92 18.11
N LEU A 15 1.42 -7.88 17.51
CA LEU A 15 2.85 -7.58 17.60
C LEU A 15 3.27 -7.26 19.04
N HIS A 16 2.45 -6.50 19.76
CA HIS A 16 2.68 -6.21 21.17
C HIS A 16 2.71 -7.49 22.03
N ASP A 17 1.78 -8.43 21.81
CA ASP A 17 1.76 -9.72 22.50
C ASP A 17 3.01 -10.58 22.19
N MET A 18 3.61 -10.38 21.01
CA MET A 18 4.89 -10.95 20.61
C MET A 18 6.11 -10.16 21.10
N GLN A 19 5.91 -9.18 21.99
CA GLN A 19 6.97 -8.32 22.55
C GLN A 19 7.65 -7.41 21.50
N ILE A 20 6.94 -7.09 20.42
CA ILE A 20 7.37 -6.13 19.40
C ILE A 20 6.63 -4.81 19.63
N GLU A 21 7.35 -3.79 20.08
CA GLU A 21 6.77 -2.46 20.33
C GLU A 21 6.65 -1.63 19.04
N CYS A 22 5.45 -1.11 18.77
CA CYS A 22 5.19 -0.14 17.71
C CYS A 22 4.78 1.20 18.34
N SER A 23 5.77 2.04 18.65
CA SER A 23 5.58 3.34 19.31
C SER A 23 4.96 4.39 18.39
N GLU A 24 5.22 4.30 17.08
CA GLU A 24 4.70 5.25 16.11
C GLU A 24 3.23 4.96 15.73
N PRO A 25 2.46 6.01 15.34
CA PRO A 25 1.14 5.84 14.75
C PRO A 25 1.22 5.02 13.45
N ILE A 26 0.24 4.16 13.21
CA ILE A 26 0.18 3.39 11.95
C ILE A 26 -0.22 4.32 10.82
N GLN A 27 0.58 4.42 9.77
CA GLN A 27 0.26 5.22 8.59
C GLN A 27 -0.68 4.44 7.65
N MET A 28 -1.95 4.85 7.59
CA MET A 28 -2.96 4.30 6.69
C MET A 28 -3.19 5.29 5.53
N PHE A 29 -2.45 5.12 4.43
CA PHE A 29 -2.54 5.99 3.25
C PHE A 29 -3.90 5.93 2.56
N CYS A 30 -4.48 7.09 2.26
CA CYS A 30 -5.78 7.20 1.60
C CYS A 30 -5.77 8.29 0.51
N ASP A 31 -6.31 7.99 -0.67
CA ASP A 31 -6.46 8.94 -1.79
C ASP A 31 -7.80 9.67 -1.78
N ASN A 32 -8.76 9.19 -0.99
CA ASN A 32 -10.07 9.81 -0.85
C ASN A 32 -10.02 10.95 0.19
N GLN A 33 -10.03 12.18 -0.30
CA GLN A 33 -10.03 13.37 0.56
C GLN A 33 -11.27 13.47 1.45
N ALA A 34 -12.45 13.10 0.96
CA ALA A 34 -13.68 13.14 1.75
C ALA A 34 -13.58 12.20 2.96
N ALA A 35 -13.09 10.98 2.73
CA ALA A 35 -12.79 10.01 3.78
C ALA A 35 -11.84 10.57 4.86
N ARG A 36 -10.77 11.27 4.45
CA ARG A 36 -9.83 11.93 5.39
C ARG A 36 -10.48 13.09 6.15
N HIS A 37 -11.35 13.86 5.49
CA HIS A 37 -12.07 14.96 6.13
C HIS A 37 -13.09 14.44 7.17
N ILE A 38 -13.80 13.36 6.86
CA ILE A 38 -14.74 12.75 7.78
C ILE A 38 -14.02 12.17 9.01
N ALA A 39 -12.86 11.56 8.81
CA ALA A 39 -12.00 11.07 9.90
C ALA A 39 -11.49 12.19 10.81
N SER A 40 -11.22 13.39 10.28
CA SER A 40 -10.60 14.49 11.03
C SER A 40 -11.58 15.55 11.56
N ASN A 41 -12.78 15.70 10.99
CA ASN A 41 -13.70 16.79 11.33
C ASN A 41 -14.95 16.30 12.10
N PRO A 42 -15.17 16.75 13.35
CA PRO A 42 -16.33 16.36 14.16
C PRO A 42 -17.68 16.90 13.66
N VAL A 43 -17.70 17.88 12.75
CA VAL A 43 -18.91 18.62 12.36
C VAL A 43 -19.72 17.94 11.23
N PHE A 44 -19.19 16.89 10.59
CA PHE A 44 -19.95 16.17 9.55
C PHE A 44 -20.97 15.20 10.19
N HIS A 45 -22.22 15.66 10.25
CA HIS A 45 -23.39 14.86 10.60
C HIS A 45 -24.03 14.25 9.33
N GLU A 46 -23.41 13.23 8.74
CA GLU A 46 -24.07 12.49 7.66
C GLU A 46 -25.17 11.59 8.22
N ARG A 47 -26.39 11.74 7.70
CA ARG A 47 -27.66 11.16 8.18
C ARG A 47 -27.79 9.63 8.03
N THR A 48 -26.68 8.88 8.04
CA THR A 48 -26.67 7.43 7.78
C THR A 48 -26.00 6.70 8.94
N LYS A 49 -26.80 6.03 9.77
CA LYS A 49 -26.39 5.41 11.05
C LYS A 49 -25.15 4.49 10.96
N HIS A 50 -24.97 3.76 9.86
CA HIS A 50 -23.82 2.86 9.65
C HIS A 50 -22.53 3.60 9.32
N ILE A 51 -22.61 4.72 8.61
CA ILE A 51 -21.46 5.57 8.31
C ILE A 51 -20.97 6.24 9.61
N GLU A 52 -21.91 6.63 10.47
CA GLU A 52 -21.61 7.32 11.72
C GLU A 52 -20.74 6.50 12.68
N VAL A 53 -20.99 5.20 12.80
CA VAL A 53 -20.21 4.27 13.66
C VAL A 53 -18.80 4.08 13.11
N ASP A 54 -18.67 3.77 11.82
CA ASP A 54 -17.37 3.58 11.17
C ASP A 54 -16.51 4.85 11.22
N CYS A 55 -17.16 6.02 11.08
CA CYS A 55 -16.49 7.31 11.13
C CYS A 55 -16.06 7.68 12.56
N HIS A 56 -16.89 7.40 13.57
CA HIS A 56 -16.49 7.57 14.97
C HIS A 56 -15.30 6.69 15.32
N PHE A 57 -15.34 5.41 14.96
CA PHE A 57 -14.23 4.50 15.21
C PHE A 57 -12.92 5.00 14.62
N ILE A 58 -12.92 5.38 13.33
CA ILE A 58 -11.72 5.92 12.68
C ILE A 58 -11.25 7.21 13.36
N ARG A 59 -12.19 8.11 13.68
CA ARG A 59 -11.87 9.39 14.32
C ARG A 59 -11.22 9.18 15.68
N ASP A 60 -11.76 8.28 16.50
CA ASP A 60 -11.22 7.96 17.81
C ASP A 60 -9.78 7.46 17.70
N LYS A 61 -9.50 6.59 16.71
CA LYS A 61 -8.15 6.06 16.45
C LYS A 61 -7.17 7.09 15.92
N VAL A 62 -7.65 8.07 15.16
CA VAL A 62 -6.82 9.21 14.73
C VAL A 62 -6.54 10.16 15.89
N GLN A 63 -7.55 10.44 16.73
CA GLN A 63 -7.40 11.32 17.90
C GLN A 63 -6.51 10.70 18.98
N SER A 64 -6.57 9.39 19.19
CA SER A 64 -5.68 8.67 20.10
C SER A 64 -4.24 8.52 19.58
N LYS A 65 -3.96 9.00 18.36
CA LYS A 65 -2.68 8.82 17.65
C LYS A 65 -2.28 7.36 17.45
N GLU A 66 -3.26 6.44 17.44
CA GLU A 66 -3.00 5.05 17.06
C GLU A 66 -2.84 4.91 15.54
N ILE A 67 -3.57 5.73 14.76
CA ILE A 67 -3.54 5.74 13.30
C ILE A 67 -3.35 7.17 12.79
N GLU A 68 -2.53 7.33 11.76
CA GLU A 68 -2.44 8.54 10.95
C GLU A 68 -2.96 8.26 9.53
N ILE A 69 -3.70 9.19 8.92
CA ILE A 69 -4.27 9.04 7.58
C ILE A 69 -3.62 10.06 6.62
N PRO A 70 -2.38 9.83 6.18
CA PRO A 70 -1.74 10.67 5.19
C PRO A 70 -2.44 10.55 3.83
N PHE A 71 -2.47 11.66 3.11
CA PHE A 71 -2.99 11.68 1.74
C PHE A 71 -1.94 11.10 0.78
N ILE A 72 -2.38 10.23 -0.13
CA ILE A 72 -1.57 9.74 -1.24
C ILE A 72 -2.30 10.02 -2.56
N ARG A 73 -1.55 10.30 -3.63
CA ARG A 73 -2.16 10.45 -4.96
C ARG A 73 -2.65 9.10 -5.45
N SER A 74 -3.79 9.05 -6.16
CA SER A 74 -4.34 7.78 -6.65
C SER A 74 -3.36 6.99 -7.54
N GLN A 75 -2.50 7.67 -8.32
CA GLN A 75 -1.47 6.99 -9.13
C GLN A 75 -0.35 6.34 -8.30
N GLU A 76 -0.30 6.63 -7.00
CA GLU A 76 0.70 6.11 -6.07
C GLU A 76 0.07 5.18 -5.01
N GLN A 77 -1.26 5.05 -5.00
CA GLN A 77 -1.97 4.15 -4.11
C GLN A 77 -1.79 2.71 -4.59
N LEU A 78 -0.84 1.99 -4.01
CA LEU A 78 -0.54 0.61 -4.39
C LEU A 78 -1.74 -0.33 -4.21
N ALA A 79 -2.63 -0.05 -3.25
CA ALA A 79 -3.84 -0.85 -3.01
C ALA A 79 -4.83 -0.85 -4.20
N ASP A 80 -4.73 0.13 -5.11
CA ASP A 80 -5.62 0.24 -6.25
C ASP A 80 -5.48 -0.95 -7.22
N ILE A 81 -4.30 -1.59 -7.27
CA ILE A 81 -4.08 -2.79 -8.10
C ILE A 81 -4.98 -3.97 -7.68
N PHE A 82 -5.36 -4.03 -6.40
CA PHE A 82 -6.16 -5.11 -5.84
C PHE A 82 -7.66 -4.80 -5.79
N THR A 83 -8.05 -3.55 -6.01
CA THR A 83 -9.42 -3.07 -5.75
C THR A 83 -10.09 -2.41 -6.95
N LYS A 84 -9.32 -1.96 -7.95
CA LYS A 84 -9.82 -1.21 -9.11
C LYS A 84 -9.39 -1.88 -10.42
N ALA A 85 -10.23 -1.76 -11.45
CA ALA A 85 -9.84 -2.05 -12.82
C ALA A 85 -9.07 -0.84 -13.38
N LEU A 86 -7.74 -0.90 -13.32
CA LEU A 86 -6.86 0.16 -13.81
C LEU A 86 -6.48 -0.04 -15.28
N ASP A 87 -6.15 1.05 -15.97
CA ASP A 87 -5.56 0.95 -17.30
C ASP A 87 -4.15 0.33 -17.25
N LYS A 88 -3.69 -0.17 -18.41
CA LYS A 88 -2.40 -0.86 -18.51
C LYS A 88 -1.22 -0.01 -18.05
N LYS A 89 -1.23 1.30 -18.33
CA LYS A 89 -0.10 2.17 -17.99
C LYS A 89 -0.05 2.38 -16.47
N THR A 90 -1.17 2.69 -15.85
CA THR A 90 -1.25 2.91 -14.40
C THR A 90 -0.94 1.62 -13.63
N SER A 91 -1.48 0.48 -14.06
CA SER A 91 -1.16 -0.82 -13.44
C SER A 91 0.32 -1.18 -13.57
N GLN A 92 0.97 -0.97 -14.72
CA GLN A 92 2.41 -1.20 -14.89
C GLN A 92 3.26 -0.30 -13.98
N GLN A 93 2.87 0.96 -13.78
CA GLN A 93 3.55 1.87 -12.86
C GLN A 93 3.42 1.44 -11.40
N ILE A 94 2.25 0.93 -11.00
CA ILE A 94 2.03 0.43 -9.64
C ILE A 94 2.76 -0.90 -9.43
N LEU A 95 2.74 -1.81 -10.41
CA LEU A 95 3.46 -3.09 -10.36
C LEU A 95 4.97 -2.90 -10.25
N SER A 96 5.54 -1.95 -10.99
CA SER A 96 6.98 -1.65 -10.88
C SER A 96 7.33 -1.09 -9.50
N LYS A 97 6.47 -0.25 -8.91
CA LYS A 97 6.65 0.24 -7.53
C LYS A 97 6.49 -0.86 -6.48
N LEU A 98 5.63 -1.85 -6.72
CA LEU A 98 5.43 -2.99 -5.84
C LEU A 98 6.61 -3.98 -5.87
N GLY A 99 7.52 -3.86 -6.86
CA GLY A 99 8.59 -4.84 -7.08
C GLY A 99 8.08 -6.12 -7.74
N ALA A 100 6.93 -6.07 -8.42
CA ALA A 100 6.41 -7.23 -9.14
C ALA A 100 7.25 -7.46 -10.40
N HIS A 101 8.11 -8.48 -10.34
CA HIS A 101 8.91 -8.90 -11.47
C HIS A 101 8.18 -9.97 -12.28
N ASN A 102 8.28 -9.88 -13.60
CA ASN A 102 7.82 -10.94 -14.47
C ASN A 102 8.77 -12.14 -14.34
N LEU A 103 8.35 -13.16 -13.61
CA LEU A 103 9.12 -14.40 -13.40
C LEU A 103 9.37 -15.17 -14.71
N PHE A 104 8.65 -14.84 -15.78
CA PHE A 104 8.76 -15.44 -17.10
C PHE A 104 9.46 -14.54 -18.11
N GLU A 105 9.96 -13.36 -17.72
CA GLU A 105 10.87 -12.61 -18.57
C GLU A 105 12.27 -13.23 -18.46
N PRO A 106 12.79 -13.85 -19.53
CA PRO A 106 14.09 -14.48 -19.49
C PRO A 106 15.15 -13.38 -19.45
N ASN A 107 15.65 -13.07 -18.24
CA ASN A 107 16.91 -12.34 -18.07
C ASN A 107 18.14 -13.16 -18.51
N LEU A 108 17.94 -14.30 -19.17
CA LEU A 108 18.97 -15.17 -19.76
C LEU A 108 19.54 -14.63 -21.09
N ARG A 109 19.43 -13.33 -21.37
CA ARG A 109 20.11 -12.68 -22.50
C ARG A 109 21.42 -11.98 -22.12
N GLY A 110 21.91 -12.20 -20.90
CA GLY A 110 23.24 -11.76 -20.48
C GLY A 110 24.13 -12.96 -20.16
N SER A 111 24.87 -13.46 -21.16
CA SER A 111 26.17 -14.17 -21.00
C SER A 111 26.70 -14.86 -22.28
N ILE A 112 25.99 -14.83 -23.42
CA ILE A 112 26.46 -15.54 -24.63
C ILE A 112 27.20 -14.63 -25.64
N GLU A 113 27.50 -13.36 -25.30
CA GLU A 113 28.38 -12.53 -26.13
C GLU A 113 29.84 -12.54 -25.68
N GLY A 114 30.13 -12.87 -24.41
CA GLY A 114 31.52 -13.02 -23.93
C GLY A 114 32.16 -14.34 -24.34
N LEU A 115 31.41 -15.45 -24.28
CA LEU A 115 31.93 -16.80 -24.57
C LEU A 115 32.16 -17.07 -26.06
N ARG A 116 31.57 -16.27 -26.96
CA ARG A 116 31.76 -16.43 -28.41
C ARG A 116 33.05 -15.77 -28.91
N SER A 117 33.58 -14.78 -28.21
CA SER A 117 34.85 -14.13 -28.54
C SER A 117 36.07 -14.93 -28.08
N GLU A 118 35.96 -15.71 -26.99
CA GLU A 118 37.05 -16.61 -26.54
C GLU A 118 37.16 -17.88 -27.39
N LEU A 119 36.05 -18.41 -27.92
CA LEU A 119 36.09 -19.59 -28.79
C LEU A 119 36.66 -19.30 -30.20
N MET A 120 36.64 -18.03 -30.64
CA MET A 120 37.18 -17.60 -31.95
C MET A 120 38.66 -17.20 -31.89
N ALA A 121 39.23 -17.02 -30.70
CA ALA A 121 40.65 -16.68 -30.51
C ALA A 121 41.55 -17.91 -30.24
N SER A 122 40.95 -19.11 -30.10
CA SER A 122 41.67 -20.38 -29.90
C SER A 122 41.87 -21.19 -31.20
N ASP A 123 41.34 -20.71 -32.33
CA ASP A 123 41.39 -21.39 -33.64
C ASP A 123 42.15 -20.53 -34.69
N SER A 124 43.15 -19.74 -34.26
CA SER A 124 44.07 -19.00 -35.15
C SER A 124 45.53 -19.16 -34.72
#